data_AF-A0A6L8DV89-F1
#
_entry.id   AF-A0A6L8DV89-F1
#
_cell.length_a   1.000
_cell.length_b   1.000
_cell.length_c   1.000
_cell.angle_alpha   90.00
_cell.angle_beta   90.00
_cell.angle_gamma   90.00
#
_symmetry.space_group_name_H-M   'P 1'
#
loop_
_entity.id
_entity.type
_entity.pdbx_description
1 polymer ?
#
loop_
_entity_poly.entity_id
_entity_poly.type
_entity_poly.pdbx_seq_one_letter_code
_entity_poly.pdbx_strand_id
1 'polypeptide(L)'
;MDDPRKAEGHGAASTGADAPGPAAADAAISRTAVLFSAGLDSAVLLASELQAAAAAAGGSAHVQPVYVRSGLAWETEECRLAERLIAAPPFAGRVAPLAILDCPVTDTYRPSHWALTGTPPAYATADEEVYLVGRNVLLLAKVATWCAVNRIGRIVLGPLAGNPFPDATPAFFAAMRQALSLGLDHDLEIVTPFRGLSKAAVIARGRALGVPFEMTLSCMNPVDGRHCGRCSKCRERLEAFEAAGAEDPASYVFRPADVATGV
;
A
#
# COMPACT_ATOMS: atom_id res chain seq x y z
N MET A 1 -11.74 84.81 1.52
CA MET A 1 -10.87 83.75 0.99
C MET A 1 -11.80 82.82 0.23
N ASP A 2 -11.96 83.17 -1.05
CA ASP A 2 -12.41 82.41 -2.22
C ASP A 2 -13.68 81.53 -2.19
N ASP A 3 -14.72 82.08 -2.84
CA ASP A 3 -15.70 81.46 -3.78
C ASP A 3 -14.99 80.49 -4.77
N PRO A 4 -15.62 79.65 -5.64
CA PRO A 4 -17.03 79.27 -5.82
C PRO A 4 -17.32 77.79 -6.21
N ARG A 5 -18.64 77.48 -6.22
CA ARG A 5 -19.45 76.79 -7.27
C ARG A 5 -18.97 75.49 -7.97
N LYS A 6 -19.97 74.60 -8.06
CA LYS A 6 -20.45 73.85 -9.24
C LYS A 6 -19.76 72.55 -9.65
N ALA A 7 -20.66 71.62 -10.02
CA ALA A 7 -20.63 70.66 -11.15
C ALA A 7 -20.79 69.22 -10.63
N GLU A 8 -21.93 68.55 -10.91
CA GLU A 8 -22.14 67.72 -12.12
C GLU A 8 -21.12 66.56 -12.18
N GLY A 9 -21.44 65.29 -12.37
CA GLY A 9 -22.64 64.62 -12.83
C GLY A 9 -22.28 63.15 -13.11
N HIS A 10 -23.24 62.46 -13.71
CA HIS A 10 -23.27 61.08 -14.20
C HIS A 10 -21.96 60.44 -14.73
N GLY A 11 -21.86 59.11 -14.51
CA GLY A 11 -20.99 58.16 -15.22
C GLY A 11 -20.43 57.11 -14.25
N ALA A 12 -20.39 55.81 -14.51
CA ALA A 12 -20.68 55.03 -15.70
C ALA A 12 -20.92 53.56 -15.26
N ALA A 13 -21.62 52.81 -16.10
CA ALA A 13 -21.67 51.37 -16.02
C ALA A 13 -20.25 50.77 -16.18
N SER A 14 -19.89 49.82 -15.32
CA SER A 14 -18.89 48.82 -15.65
C SER A 14 -19.46 47.43 -15.38
N THR A 15 -19.84 46.80 -16.49
CA THR A 15 -19.65 45.37 -16.79
C THR A 15 -19.33 44.49 -15.58
N GLY A 16 -20.36 43.87 -15.01
CA GLY A 16 -20.20 42.65 -14.23
C GLY A 16 -19.61 41.59 -15.14
N ALA A 17 -18.30 41.38 -15.04
CA ALA A 17 -17.66 40.20 -15.58
C ALA A 17 -18.21 39.02 -14.79
N ASP A 18 -18.90 38.13 -15.50
CA ASP A 18 -19.29 36.81 -15.03
C ASP A 18 -18.13 36.18 -14.26
N ALA A 19 -18.32 36.04 -12.95
CA ALA A 19 -17.43 35.23 -12.14
C ALA A 19 -17.47 33.80 -12.73
N PRO A 20 -16.32 33.21 -13.12
CA PRO A 20 -16.33 31.86 -13.64
C PRO A 20 -16.85 30.93 -12.54
N GLY A 21 -17.98 30.29 -12.81
CA GLY A 21 -18.58 29.28 -11.94
C GLY A 21 -17.61 28.12 -11.65
N PRO A 22 -17.85 27.35 -10.59
CA PRO A 22 -16.98 26.24 -10.21
C PRO A 22 -16.75 25.33 -11.41
N ALA A 23 -15.47 25.10 -11.69
CA ALA A 23 -14.98 24.36 -12.83
C ALA A 23 -15.76 23.05 -13.04
N ALA A 24 -15.99 22.77 -14.31
CA ALA A 24 -16.72 21.64 -14.85
C ALA A 24 -16.42 20.32 -14.12
N ALA A 25 -17.50 19.55 -13.94
CA ALA A 25 -17.53 18.21 -13.38
C ALA A 25 -16.40 17.33 -13.95
N ASP A 26 -15.44 17.02 -13.09
CA ASP A 26 -14.45 15.99 -13.30
C ASP A 26 -15.22 14.66 -13.39
N ALA A 27 -15.31 14.06 -14.58
CA ALA A 27 -15.91 12.74 -14.74
C ALA A 27 -15.21 11.82 -13.74
N ALA A 28 -15.96 11.30 -12.76
CA ALA A 28 -15.42 10.70 -11.54
C ALA A 28 -14.38 9.61 -11.85
N ILE A 29 -13.11 9.99 -11.92
CA ILE A 29 -11.98 9.07 -12.05
C ILE A 29 -12.05 8.20 -10.79
N SER A 30 -12.37 6.93 -10.97
CA SER A 30 -12.28 5.95 -9.88
C SER A 30 -10.80 5.78 -9.56
N ARG A 31 -10.36 6.42 -8.47
CA ARG A 31 -8.99 6.33 -7.96
C ARG A 31 -8.96 5.31 -6.84
N THR A 32 -8.03 4.37 -6.93
CA THR A 32 -7.80 3.35 -5.91
C THR A 32 -6.40 3.51 -5.35
N ALA A 33 -6.29 3.61 -4.02
CA ALA A 33 -5.04 3.45 -3.30
C ALA A 33 -4.81 1.97 -2.96
N VAL A 34 -3.67 1.43 -3.34
CA VAL A 34 -3.24 0.07 -2.98
C VAL A 34 -2.14 0.18 -1.94
N LEU A 35 -2.38 -0.35 -0.74
CA LEU A 35 -1.33 -0.50 0.26
C LEU A 35 -0.28 -1.48 -0.29
N PHE A 36 0.90 -0.95 -0.57
CA PHE A 36 1.93 -1.61 -1.36
C PHE A 36 3.27 -1.57 -0.65
N SER A 37 3.87 -2.75 -0.44
CA SER A 37 5.16 -2.90 0.21
C SER A 37 6.18 -3.62 -0.68
N ALA A 38 5.88 -3.87 -1.95
CA ALA A 38 6.69 -4.75 -2.82
C ALA A 38 6.87 -6.21 -2.31
N GLY A 39 6.22 -6.57 -1.20
CA GLY A 39 6.06 -7.96 -0.82
C GLY A 39 5.17 -8.72 -1.79
N LEU A 40 5.35 -10.03 -1.83
CA LEU A 40 4.65 -10.97 -2.70
C LEU A 40 3.16 -10.63 -2.85
N ASP A 41 2.42 -10.60 -1.73
CA ASP A 41 0.98 -10.40 -1.76
C ASP A 41 0.61 -9.01 -2.30
N SER A 42 1.31 -7.98 -1.86
CA SER A 42 1.03 -6.60 -2.28
C SER A 42 1.31 -6.36 -3.77
N ALA A 43 2.30 -7.06 -4.34
CA ALA A 43 2.59 -7.04 -5.77
C ALA A 43 1.48 -7.72 -6.58
N VAL A 44 0.99 -8.88 -6.12
CA VAL A 44 -0.16 -9.55 -6.76
C VAL A 44 -1.43 -8.73 -6.61
N LEU A 45 -1.60 -8.05 -5.47
CA LEU A 45 -2.73 -7.15 -5.24
C LEU A 45 -2.72 -5.98 -6.22
N LEU A 46 -1.57 -5.31 -6.37
CA LEU A 46 -1.42 -4.21 -7.33
C LEU A 46 -1.72 -4.67 -8.76
N ALA A 47 -1.22 -5.84 -9.17
CA ALA A 47 -1.48 -6.39 -10.50
C ALA A 47 -2.97 -6.76 -10.70
N SER A 48 -3.62 -7.24 -9.64
CA SER A 48 -5.05 -7.58 -9.65
C SER A 48 -5.91 -6.33 -9.81
N GLU A 49 -5.58 -5.26 -9.11
CA GLU A 49 -6.26 -3.98 -9.20
C GLU A 49 -6.03 -3.32 -10.58
N LEU A 50 -4.83 -3.45 -11.15
CA LEU A 50 -4.57 -3.05 -12.54
C LEU A 50 -5.42 -3.81 -13.55
N GLN A 51 -5.57 -5.13 -13.39
CA GLN A 51 -6.41 -5.93 -14.27
C GLN A 51 -7.88 -5.54 -14.14
N ALA A 52 -8.36 -5.36 -12.91
CA ALA A 52 -9.74 -4.92 -12.64
C ALA A 52 -10.01 -3.53 -13.21
N ALA A 53 -9.08 -2.58 -13.03
CA ALA A 53 -9.13 -1.24 -13.59
C ALA A 53 -9.20 -1.26 -15.12
N ALA A 54 -8.40 -2.11 -15.78
CA ALA A 54 -8.43 -2.28 -17.23
C ALA A 54 -9.75 -2.88 -17.75
N ALA A 55 -10.40 -3.74 -16.96
CA ALA A 55 -11.70 -4.33 -17.31
C ALA A 55 -12.88 -3.39 -17.03
N ALA A 56 -12.79 -2.55 -16.00
CA ALA A 56 -13.87 -1.70 -15.53
C ALA A 56 -13.97 -0.35 -16.27
N ALA A 57 -12.90 0.13 -16.90
CA ALA A 57 -12.85 1.48 -17.45
C ALA A 57 -12.54 1.51 -18.94
N GLY A 58 -13.35 2.28 -19.68
CA GLY A 58 -12.99 2.88 -20.96
C GLY A 58 -11.87 3.93 -20.84
N GLY A 59 -10.81 3.65 -20.06
CA GLY A 59 -9.55 4.40 -20.03
C GLY A 59 -9.21 5.21 -18.76
N SER A 60 -10.10 5.34 -17.77
CA SER A 60 -9.94 6.35 -16.69
C SER A 60 -9.80 5.80 -15.26
N ALA A 61 -9.45 4.53 -15.05
CA ALA A 61 -9.18 4.02 -13.70
C ALA A 61 -7.70 4.24 -13.33
N HIS A 62 -7.45 4.83 -12.16
CA HIS A 62 -6.10 5.20 -11.72
C HIS A 62 -5.72 4.43 -10.44
N VAL A 63 -4.67 3.61 -10.54
CA VAL A 63 -4.16 2.80 -9.44
C VAL A 63 -2.93 3.47 -8.83
N GLN A 64 -3.04 3.84 -7.55
CA GLN A 64 -2.02 4.53 -6.77
C GLN A 64 -1.40 3.56 -5.77
N PRO A 65 -0.16 3.08 -5.96
CA PRO A 65 0.55 2.36 -4.92
C PRO A 65 0.95 3.33 -3.80
N VAL A 66 0.69 2.94 -2.55
CA VAL A 66 0.98 3.72 -1.34
C VAL A 66 1.77 2.86 -0.35
N TYR A 67 2.97 3.33 -0.02
CA TYR A 67 3.84 2.76 0.99
C TYR A 67 3.74 3.57 2.27
N VAL A 68 3.63 2.92 3.42
CA VAL A 68 3.68 3.59 4.73
C VAL A 68 4.93 3.16 5.47
N ARG A 69 5.87 4.10 5.64
CA ARG A 69 7.14 3.89 6.31
C ARG A 69 6.96 4.08 7.81
N SER A 70 7.13 2.98 8.56
CA SER A 70 6.94 2.95 10.01
C SER A 70 8.24 2.97 10.81
N GLY A 71 9.40 3.04 10.15
CA GLY A 71 10.71 2.99 10.77
C GLY A 71 11.20 1.58 11.06
N LEU A 72 10.72 0.56 10.32
CA LEU A 72 11.17 -0.82 10.50
C LEU A 72 12.48 -1.07 9.73
N ALA A 73 13.29 -2.00 10.23
CA ALA A 73 14.68 -2.17 9.79
C ALA A 73 14.86 -2.51 8.31
N TRP A 74 13.87 -3.14 7.68
CA TRP A 74 13.93 -3.55 6.27
C TRP A 74 13.35 -2.52 5.29
N GLU A 75 12.68 -1.47 5.78
CA GLU A 75 11.85 -0.59 4.92
C GLU A 75 12.67 0.21 3.90
N THR A 76 13.94 0.53 4.21
CA THR A 76 14.84 1.18 3.24
C THR A 76 15.02 0.32 1.99
N GLU A 77 15.26 -0.98 2.18
CA GLU A 77 15.45 -1.91 1.07
C GLU A 77 14.12 -2.24 0.40
N GLU A 78 13.05 -2.35 1.19
CA GLU A 78 11.69 -2.56 0.69
C GLU A 78 11.23 -1.43 -0.24
N CYS A 79 11.42 -0.16 0.14
CA CYS A 79 11.14 1.00 -0.71
C CYS A 79 11.96 0.99 -2.01
N ARG A 80 13.26 0.70 -1.92
CA ARG A 80 14.14 0.62 -3.09
C ARG A 80 13.66 -0.44 -4.09
N LEU A 81 13.24 -1.60 -3.60
CA LEU A 81 12.68 -2.66 -4.44
C LEU A 81 11.28 -2.33 -4.94
N ALA A 82 10.47 -1.62 -4.15
CA ALA A 82 9.16 -1.13 -4.56
C ALA A 82 9.23 -0.23 -5.78
N GLU A 83 10.12 0.75 -5.78
CA GLU A 83 10.35 1.64 -6.93
C GLU A 83 10.80 0.87 -8.16
N ARG A 84 11.74 -0.08 -8.00
CA ARG A 84 12.20 -0.95 -9.10
C ARG A 84 11.07 -1.81 -9.65
N LEU A 85 10.24 -2.38 -8.78
CA LEU A 85 9.14 -3.27 -9.14
C LEU A 85 8.08 -2.52 -9.95
N ILE A 86 7.65 -1.32 -9.51
CA ILE A 86 6.64 -0.55 -10.26
C ILE A 86 7.15 -0.02 -11.60
N ALA A 87 8.47 0.09 -11.76
CA ALA A 87 9.12 0.46 -13.03
C ALA A 87 9.25 -0.71 -14.01
N ALA A 88 8.96 -1.95 -13.59
CA ALA A 88 9.00 -3.14 -14.43
C ALA A 88 7.59 -3.55 -14.92
N PRO A 89 7.47 -4.28 -16.04
CA PRO A 89 6.23 -4.95 -16.40
C PRO A 89 5.76 -5.90 -15.28
N PRO A 90 4.45 -6.05 -15.04
CA PRO A 90 3.33 -5.47 -15.79
C PRO A 90 2.92 -4.07 -15.31
N PHE A 91 3.67 -3.44 -14.40
CA PHE A 91 3.29 -2.19 -13.73
C PHE A 91 3.74 -0.93 -14.47
N ALA A 92 4.88 -1.01 -15.18
CA ALA A 92 5.51 0.12 -15.86
C ALA A 92 4.50 0.92 -16.71
N GLY A 93 4.38 2.22 -16.42
CA GLY A 93 3.48 3.13 -17.13
C GLY A 93 1.99 2.92 -16.89
N ARG A 94 1.60 1.99 -16.00
CA ARG A 94 0.20 1.63 -15.71
C ARG A 94 -0.24 1.96 -14.29
N VAL A 95 0.71 2.23 -13.40
CA VAL A 95 0.46 2.71 -12.03
C VAL A 95 1.01 4.11 -11.85
N ALA A 96 0.47 4.83 -10.87
CA ALA A 96 1.04 6.10 -10.44
C ALA A 96 2.43 5.91 -9.80
N PRO A 97 3.24 6.99 -9.69
CA PRO A 97 4.44 6.97 -8.86
C PRO A 97 4.14 6.53 -7.42
N LEU A 98 5.08 5.83 -6.79
CA LEU A 98 4.94 5.37 -5.41
C LEU A 98 4.75 6.55 -4.46
N ALA A 99 3.63 6.59 -3.73
CA ALA A 99 3.45 7.53 -2.64
C ALA A 99 4.05 6.94 -1.36
N ILE A 100 5.05 7.61 -0.76
CA ILE A 100 5.67 7.18 0.49
C ILE A 100 5.18 8.10 1.61
N LEU A 101 4.56 7.51 2.64
CA LEU A 101 3.97 8.22 3.77
C LEU A 101 4.68 7.83 5.07
N ASP A 102 5.28 8.81 5.75
CA ASP A 102 5.91 8.57 7.04
C ASP A 102 4.89 8.45 8.18
N CYS A 103 4.99 7.37 8.94
CA CYS A 103 4.21 7.10 10.15
C CYS A 103 5.08 6.27 11.13
N PRO A 104 6.22 6.84 11.58
CA PRO A 104 7.17 6.09 12.40
C PRO A 104 6.56 5.64 13.71
N VAL A 105 6.93 4.43 14.17
CA VAL A 105 6.51 3.87 15.46
C VAL A 105 7.64 3.83 16.48
N THR A 106 8.77 4.49 16.20
CA THR A 106 9.97 4.49 17.06
C THR A 106 9.75 5.12 18.43
N ASP A 107 8.70 5.94 18.57
CA ASP A 107 8.23 6.53 19.83
C ASP A 107 7.26 5.62 20.61
N THR A 108 6.66 4.65 19.93
CA THR A 108 5.59 3.79 20.45
C THR A 108 6.11 2.39 20.77
N TYR A 109 6.92 1.82 19.88
CA TYR A 109 7.54 0.51 20.07
C TYR A 109 8.77 0.63 20.96
N ARG A 110 9.04 -0.42 21.74
CA ARG A 110 10.27 -0.46 22.55
C ARG A 110 11.48 -0.39 21.61
N PRO A 111 12.54 0.37 21.92
CA PRO A 111 13.75 0.43 21.09
C PRO A 111 14.40 -0.93 20.82
N SER A 112 14.21 -1.90 21.72
CA SER A 112 14.69 -3.28 21.60
C SER A 112 13.80 -4.19 20.74
N HIS A 113 12.70 -3.68 20.17
CA HIS A 113 11.79 -4.49 19.39
C HIS A 113 12.48 -4.99 18.11
N TRP A 114 12.36 -6.29 17.83
CA TRP A 114 13.05 -6.97 16.72
C TRP A 114 12.87 -6.29 15.35
N ALA A 115 11.69 -5.71 15.13
CA ALA A 115 11.35 -5.03 13.89
C ALA A 115 12.09 -3.69 13.71
N LEU A 116 12.51 -3.06 14.81
CA LEU A 116 13.31 -1.84 14.79
C LEU A 116 14.81 -2.15 14.75
N THR A 117 15.24 -3.21 15.44
CA THR A 117 16.67 -3.58 15.56
C THR A 117 17.18 -4.42 14.39
N GLY A 118 16.30 -4.91 13.51
CA GLY A 118 16.69 -5.78 12.39
C GLY A 118 17.08 -7.19 12.83
N THR A 119 16.52 -7.66 13.95
CA THR A 119 16.77 -9.00 14.50
C THR A 119 15.49 -9.85 14.44
N PRO A 120 14.97 -10.15 13.24
CA PRO A 120 13.64 -10.74 13.07
C PRO A 120 13.52 -12.13 13.70
N PRO A 121 12.28 -12.59 13.97
CA PRO A 121 11.99 -13.96 14.36
C PRO A 121 12.68 -14.99 13.45
N ALA A 122 13.22 -16.03 14.08
CA ALA A 122 14.01 -17.06 13.42
C ALA A 122 13.16 -17.92 12.48
N TYR A 123 13.82 -18.70 11.63
CA TYR A 123 13.20 -19.49 10.57
C TYR A 123 12.05 -20.37 11.05
N ALA A 124 12.14 -20.95 12.25
CA ALA A 124 11.13 -21.85 12.82
C ALA A 124 10.10 -21.16 13.73
N THR A 125 10.17 -19.83 13.92
CA THR A 125 9.19 -19.12 14.77
C THR A 125 7.79 -19.18 14.17
N ALA A 126 6.77 -19.46 14.99
CA ALA A 126 5.38 -19.53 14.58
C ALA A 126 4.84 -18.17 14.13
N ASP A 127 3.90 -18.16 13.18
CA ASP A 127 3.41 -16.94 12.53
C ASP A 127 2.69 -16.01 13.51
N GLU A 128 2.00 -16.57 14.50
CA GLU A 128 1.28 -15.85 15.55
C GLU A 128 2.22 -15.02 16.44
N GLU A 129 3.49 -15.42 16.54
CA GLU A 129 4.53 -14.71 17.29
C GLU A 129 5.13 -13.54 16.50
N VAL A 130 4.85 -13.44 15.20
CA VAL A 130 5.34 -12.39 14.29
C VAL A 130 4.33 -11.23 14.20
N TYR A 131 3.76 -10.83 15.35
CA TYR A 131 2.77 -9.75 15.40
C TYR A 131 3.42 -8.37 15.49
N LEU A 132 2.94 -7.43 14.67
CA LEU A 132 3.21 -6.00 14.79
C LEU A 132 1.95 -5.31 15.33
N VAL A 133 1.94 -5.04 16.64
CA VAL A 133 0.79 -4.45 17.35
C VAL A 133 0.31 -3.17 16.67
N GLY A 134 -0.95 -3.15 16.26
CA GLY A 134 -1.61 -1.99 15.67
C GLY A 134 -1.18 -1.64 14.24
N ARG A 135 -0.49 -2.53 13.53
CA ARG A 135 0.03 -2.22 12.18
C ARG A 135 -1.08 -1.79 11.23
N ASN A 136 -2.17 -2.55 11.09
CA ASN A 136 -3.22 -2.18 10.14
C ASN A 136 -4.03 -0.96 10.62
N VAL A 137 -4.09 -0.71 11.92
CA VAL A 137 -4.70 0.52 12.47
C VAL A 137 -3.94 1.75 11.94
N LEU A 138 -2.62 1.75 12.11
CA LEU A 138 -1.75 2.86 11.68
C LEU A 138 -1.73 3.01 10.16
N LEU A 139 -1.61 1.89 9.43
CA LEU A 139 -1.65 1.89 7.96
C LEU A 139 -2.93 2.55 7.44
N LEU A 140 -4.09 2.08 7.91
CA LEU A 140 -5.38 2.58 7.45
C LEU A 140 -5.58 4.04 7.85
N ALA A 141 -5.26 4.44 9.08
CA ALA A 141 -5.39 5.82 9.52
C ALA A 141 -4.53 6.77 8.68
N LYS A 142 -3.26 6.42 8.43
CA LYS A 142 -2.34 7.27 7.64
C LYS A 142 -2.79 7.38 6.18
N VAL A 143 -3.10 6.24 5.55
CA VAL A 143 -3.50 6.21 4.13
C VAL A 143 -4.85 6.88 3.93
N ALA A 144 -5.82 6.69 4.83
CA ALA A 144 -7.13 7.31 4.71
C ALA A 144 -7.06 8.84 4.75
N THR A 145 -6.30 9.42 5.69
CA THR A 145 -6.08 10.87 5.74
C THR A 145 -5.45 11.38 4.44
N TRP A 146 -4.45 10.67 3.93
CA TRP A 146 -3.84 11.02 2.64
C TRP A 146 -4.82 10.89 1.47
N CYS A 147 -5.65 9.84 1.46
CA CYS A 147 -6.67 9.61 0.44
C CYS A 147 -7.73 10.71 0.43
N ALA A 148 -8.19 11.18 1.59
CA ALA A 148 -9.16 12.28 1.69
C ALA A 148 -8.61 13.57 1.07
N VAL A 149 -7.36 13.94 1.37
CA VAL A 149 -6.69 15.11 0.76
C VAL A 149 -6.55 14.97 -0.76
N ASN A 150 -6.34 13.74 -1.26
CA ASN A 150 -6.11 13.45 -2.68
C ASN A 150 -7.37 13.00 -3.43
N ARG A 151 -8.55 13.06 -2.79
CA ARG A 151 -9.85 12.64 -3.35
C ARG A 151 -9.85 11.20 -3.88
N ILE A 152 -9.27 10.28 -3.11
CA ILE A 152 -9.24 8.84 -3.41
C ILE A 152 -10.28 8.16 -2.51
N GLY A 153 -11.32 7.56 -3.10
CA GLY A 153 -12.44 6.97 -2.35
C GLY A 153 -12.24 5.51 -1.96
N ARG A 154 -11.19 4.83 -2.46
CA ARG A 154 -11.03 3.38 -2.27
C ARG A 154 -9.61 3.01 -1.83
N ILE A 155 -9.51 2.28 -0.73
CA ILE A 155 -8.27 1.75 -0.17
C ILE A 155 -8.32 0.23 -0.25
N VAL A 156 -7.28 -0.38 -0.80
CA VAL A 156 -7.15 -1.83 -0.94
C VAL A 156 -5.93 -2.32 -0.18
N LEU A 157 -6.09 -3.37 0.60
CA LEU A 157 -5.01 -4.08 1.26
C LEU A 157 -5.23 -5.59 1.18
N GLY A 158 -4.16 -6.37 1.30
CA GLY A 158 -4.18 -7.81 1.00
C GLY A 158 -3.95 -8.73 2.20
N PRO A 159 -4.73 -8.65 3.30
CA PRO A 159 -4.67 -9.69 4.32
C PRO A 159 -5.15 -11.01 3.70
N LEU A 160 -4.55 -12.13 4.13
CA LEU A 160 -4.86 -13.47 3.61
C LEU A 160 -5.84 -14.23 4.51
N ALA A 161 -6.30 -15.38 4.02
CA ALA A 161 -7.01 -16.34 4.85
C ALA A 161 -6.13 -16.80 6.02
N GLY A 162 -6.72 -16.93 7.20
CA GLY A 162 -6.01 -17.41 8.40
C GLY A 162 -5.09 -16.38 9.06
N ASN A 163 -5.11 -15.10 8.66
CA ASN A 163 -4.41 -14.06 9.40
C ASN A 163 -4.92 -14.04 10.86
N PRO A 164 -4.07 -14.30 11.86
CA PRO A 164 -4.51 -14.51 13.24
C PRO A 164 -4.73 -13.20 14.00
N PHE A 165 -4.40 -12.05 13.40
CA PHE A 165 -4.32 -10.78 14.12
C PHE A 165 -5.68 -10.06 14.20
N PRO A 166 -5.96 -9.37 15.33
CA PRO A 166 -7.26 -8.73 15.56
C PRO A 166 -7.57 -7.62 14.54
N ASP A 167 -6.53 -6.96 14.03
CA ASP A 167 -6.60 -5.91 13.02
C ASP A 167 -6.62 -6.44 11.56
N ALA A 168 -7.00 -7.71 11.37
CA ALA A 168 -7.21 -8.32 10.05
C ALA A 168 -8.62 -8.93 9.85
N THR A 169 -9.57 -8.63 10.75
CA THR A 169 -10.91 -9.21 10.72
C THR A 169 -11.91 -8.39 9.88
N PRO A 170 -12.99 -9.00 9.36
CA PRO A 170 -14.06 -8.25 8.66
C PRO A 170 -14.68 -7.15 9.53
N ALA A 171 -14.90 -7.44 10.82
CA ALA A 171 -15.47 -6.49 11.77
C ALA A 171 -14.54 -5.28 11.97
N PHE A 172 -13.24 -5.52 12.10
CA PHE A 172 -12.23 -4.46 12.16
C PHE A 172 -12.26 -3.57 10.91
N PHE A 173 -12.24 -4.13 9.71
CA PHE A 173 -12.26 -3.34 8.48
C PHE A 173 -13.55 -2.54 8.30
N ALA A 174 -14.71 -3.12 8.67
CA ALA A 174 -15.98 -2.41 8.63
C ALA A 174 -16.00 -1.23 9.62
N ALA A 175 -15.49 -1.43 10.83
CA ALA A 175 -15.40 -0.39 11.85
C ALA A 175 -14.43 0.74 11.43
N MET A 176 -13.24 0.40 10.93
CA MET A 176 -12.28 1.38 10.42
C MET A 176 -12.85 2.18 9.25
N ARG A 177 -13.53 1.52 8.30
CA ARG A 177 -14.20 2.20 7.18
C ARG A 177 -15.18 3.26 7.69
N GLN A 178 -16.08 2.86 8.59
CA GLN A 178 -17.08 3.77 9.14
C GLN A 178 -16.44 4.94 9.90
N ALA A 179 -15.51 4.65 10.81
CA ALA A 179 -14.87 5.67 11.63
C ALA A 179 -14.08 6.67 10.79
N LEU A 180 -13.30 6.18 9.81
CA LEU A 180 -12.50 7.03 8.93
C LEU A 180 -13.35 7.86 8.00
N SER A 181 -14.42 7.30 7.40
CA SER A 181 -15.31 8.08 6.54
C SER A 181 -16.00 9.22 7.29
N LEU A 182 -16.47 8.95 8.51
CA LEU A 182 -17.07 9.97 9.35
C LEU A 182 -16.06 11.03 9.79
N GLY A 183 -14.89 10.60 10.27
CA GLY A 183 -13.88 11.50 10.82
C GLY A 183 -13.20 12.39 9.78
N LEU A 184 -13.18 11.97 8.51
CA LEU A 184 -12.53 12.69 7.42
C LEU A 184 -13.53 13.43 6.51
N ASP A 185 -14.83 13.30 6.76
CA ASP A 185 -15.91 13.78 5.88
C ASP A 185 -15.67 13.39 4.40
N HIS A 186 -15.29 12.13 4.21
CA HIS A 186 -14.90 11.59 2.92
C HIS A 186 -15.32 10.12 2.82
N ASP A 187 -16.23 9.81 1.90
CA ASP A 187 -16.70 8.43 1.74
C ASP A 187 -15.56 7.52 1.27
N LEU A 188 -15.26 6.51 2.09
CA LEU A 188 -14.14 5.60 1.90
C LEU A 188 -14.64 4.18 1.85
N GLU A 189 -14.13 3.44 0.88
CA GLU A 189 -14.23 1.99 0.82
C GLU A 189 -12.89 1.36 1.27
N ILE A 190 -12.96 0.36 2.14
CA ILE A 190 -11.80 -0.48 2.51
C ILE A 190 -12.05 -1.88 1.96
N VAL A 191 -11.23 -2.29 1.00
CA VAL A 191 -11.39 -3.57 0.28
C VAL A 191 -10.24 -4.51 0.58
N THR A 192 -10.58 -5.77 0.84
CA THR A 192 -9.62 -6.82 1.24
C THR A 192 -9.82 -8.09 0.42
N PRO A 193 -9.45 -8.08 -0.87
CA PRO A 193 -9.86 -9.12 -1.81
C PRO A 193 -9.19 -10.47 -1.55
N PHE A 194 -8.09 -10.51 -0.80
CA PHE A 194 -7.33 -11.74 -0.54
C PHE A 194 -7.68 -12.42 0.79
N ARG A 195 -8.61 -11.87 1.58
CA ARG A 195 -8.94 -12.40 2.93
C ARG A 195 -9.47 -13.83 2.92
N GLY A 196 -9.98 -14.31 1.79
CA GLY A 196 -10.42 -15.69 1.59
C GLY A 196 -9.44 -16.57 0.81
N LEU A 197 -8.26 -16.05 0.44
CA LEU A 197 -7.29 -16.76 -0.39
C LEU A 197 -6.15 -17.32 0.45
N SER A 198 -5.71 -18.53 0.09
CA SER A 198 -4.44 -19.08 0.55
C SER A 198 -3.26 -18.38 -0.15
N LYS A 199 -2.08 -18.46 0.46
CA LYS A 199 -0.85 -17.94 -0.13
C LYS A 199 -0.55 -18.57 -1.51
N ALA A 200 -0.76 -19.89 -1.64
CA ALA A 200 -0.61 -20.60 -2.90
C ALA A 200 -1.56 -20.06 -3.99
N ALA A 201 -2.81 -19.75 -3.64
CA ALA A 201 -3.76 -19.14 -4.58
C ALA A 201 -3.33 -17.74 -5.02
N VAL A 202 -2.75 -16.94 -4.11
CA VAL A 202 -2.16 -15.63 -4.44
C VAL A 202 -0.97 -15.78 -5.39
N ILE A 203 -0.08 -16.76 -5.16
CA ILE A 203 1.04 -17.05 -6.06
C ILE A 203 0.53 -17.45 -7.45
N ALA A 204 -0.41 -18.38 -7.53
CA ALA A 204 -1.00 -18.81 -8.80
C ALA A 204 -1.63 -17.62 -9.57
N ARG A 205 -2.35 -16.74 -8.86
CA ARG A 205 -2.90 -15.51 -9.44
C ARG A 205 -1.82 -14.56 -9.93
N GLY A 206 -0.76 -14.34 -9.16
CA GLY A 206 0.35 -13.48 -9.57
C GLY A 206 1.07 -14.00 -10.80
N ARG A 207 1.27 -15.33 -10.91
CA ARG A 207 1.83 -15.96 -12.12
C ARG A 207 0.96 -15.69 -13.34
N ALA A 208 -0.36 -15.87 -13.21
CA ALA A 208 -1.31 -15.59 -14.29
C ALA A 208 -1.32 -14.11 -14.71
N LEU A 209 -0.99 -13.20 -13.79
CA LEU A 209 -0.89 -11.76 -14.03
C LEU A 209 0.50 -11.30 -14.49
N GLY A 210 1.48 -12.21 -14.56
CA GLY A 210 2.87 -11.89 -14.94
C GLY A 210 3.65 -11.10 -13.90
N VAL A 211 3.33 -11.24 -12.60
CA VAL A 211 4.08 -10.58 -11.52
C VAL A 211 5.52 -11.11 -11.47
N PRO A 212 6.55 -10.25 -11.53
CA PRO A 212 7.96 -10.67 -11.46
C PRO A 212 8.34 -10.96 -10.00
N PHE A 213 8.07 -12.19 -9.54
CA PHE A 213 8.27 -12.59 -8.15
C PHE A 213 9.73 -12.50 -7.67
N GLU A 214 10.70 -12.59 -8.57
CA GLU A 214 12.13 -12.41 -8.32
C GLU A 214 12.47 -10.98 -7.84
N MET A 215 11.60 -10.01 -8.14
CA MET A 215 11.75 -8.61 -7.73
C MET A 215 10.98 -8.28 -6.43
N THR A 216 10.19 -9.23 -5.91
CA THR A 216 9.41 -9.02 -4.67
C THR A 216 10.24 -9.34 -3.43
N LEU A 217 9.92 -8.69 -2.30
CA LEU A 217 10.64 -8.88 -1.05
C LEU A 217 9.70 -9.25 0.11
N SER A 218 9.87 -10.45 0.66
CA SER A 218 9.16 -10.88 1.87
C SER A 218 10.04 -10.85 3.13
N CYS A 219 11.36 -10.70 2.98
CA CYS A 219 12.32 -10.83 4.07
C CYS A 219 12.25 -9.65 5.07
N MET A 220 12.32 -9.97 6.37
CA MET A 220 12.40 -8.96 7.45
C MET A 220 13.83 -8.54 7.80
N ASN A 221 14.85 -9.03 7.09
CA ASN A 221 16.25 -8.62 7.24
C ASN A 221 17.03 -8.86 5.93
N PRO A 222 16.65 -8.20 4.83
CA PRO A 222 17.31 -8.40 3.55
C PRO A 222 18.77 -7.92 3.56
N VAL A 223 19.59 -8.52 2.70
CA VAL A 223 20.99 -8.10 2.48
C VAL A 223 21.19 -7.87 0.99
N ASP A 224 21.45 -6.62 0.59
CA ASP A 224 21.63 -6.20 -0.81
C ASP A 224 20.46 -6.63 -1.73
N GLY A 225 19.23 -6.57 -1.22
CA GLY A 225 18.02 -6.98 -1.95
C GLY A 225 17.80 -8.49 -2.05
N ARG A 226 18.62 -9.29 -1.37
CA ARG A 226 18.45 -10.74 -1.25
C ARG A 226 17.75 -11.09 0.06
N HIS A 227 16.93 -12.14 0.01
CA HIS A 227 16.31 -12.72 1.20
C HIS A 227 17.38 -13.34 2.10
N CYS A 228 17.29 -13.14 3.41
CA CYS A 228 18.29 -13.71 4.33
C CYS A 228 18.25 -15.24 4.39
N GLY A 229 17.12 -15.87 4.08
CA GLY A 229 16.94 -17.33 4.19
C GLY A 229 16.85 -17.86 5.63
N ARG A 230 16.89 -16.98 6.65
CA ARG A 230 16.96 -17.34 8.08
C ARG A 230 15.78 -16.85 8.94
N CYS A 231 14.91 -15.97 8.43
CA CYS A 231 13.75 -15.46 9.17
C CYS A 231 12.47 -16.24 8.83
N SER A 232 11.48 -16.20 9.73
CA SER A 232 10.18 -16.87 9.53
C SER A 232 9.49 -16.47 8.22
N LYS A 233 9.55 -15.19 7.82
CA LYS A 233 8.96 -14.76 6.53
C LYS A 233 9.67 -15.30 5.29
N CYS A 234 10.96 -15.69 5.40
CA CYS A 234 11.62 -16.43 4.33
C CYS A 234 11.10 -17.87 4.24
N ARG A 235 10.87 -18.54 5.38
CA ARG A 235 10.24 -19.87 5.44
C ARG A 235 8.85 -19.82 4.80
N GLU A 236 7.97 -18.94 5.29
CA GLU A 236 6.58 -18.82 4.81
C GLU A 236 6.52 -18.63 3.29
N ARG A 237 7.43 -17.83 2.74
CA ARG A 237 7.51 -17.62 1.29
C ARG A 237 7.83 -18.92 0.55
N LEU A 238 8.84 -19.66 0.99
CA LEU A 238 9.28 -20.91 0.35
C LEU A 238 8.19 -21.97 0.42
N GLU A 239 7.63 -22.20 1.61
CA GLU A 239 6.52 -23.14 1.82
C GLU A 239 5.32 -22.79 0.94
N ALA A 240 5.05 -21.50 0.72
CA ALA A 240 3.99 -21.07 -0.15
C ALA A 240 4.25 -21.33 -1.64
N PHE A 241 5.49 -21.14 -2.11
CA PHE A 241 5.87 -21.50 -3.49
C PHE A 241 5.79 -23.01 -3.69
N GLU A 242 6.28 -23.80 -2.74
CA GLU A 242 6.16 -25.25 -2.73
C GLU A 242 4.68 -25.69 -2.79
N ALA A 243 3.83 -25.14 -1.92
CA ALA A 243 2.40 -25.41 -1.92
C ALA A 243 1.69 -24.96 -3.20
N ALA A 244 2.26 -23.99 -3.93
CA ALA A 244 1.78 -23.57 -5.25
C ALA A 244 2.33 -24.45 -6.40
N GLY A 245 3.13 -25.48 -6.12
CA GLY A 245 3.78 -26.32 -7.12
C GLY A 245 4.79 -25.54 -7.96
N ALA A 246 5.47 -24.55 -7.37
CA ALA A 246 6.37 -23.64 -8.04
C ALA A 246 7.71 -23.52 -7.30
N GLU A 247 8.79 -23.29 -8.04
CA GLU A 247 10.06 -22.84 -7.47
C GLU A 247 9.98 -21.34 -7.15
N ASP A 248 10.52 -20.93 -6.01
CA ASP A 248 10.63 -19.51 -5.65
C ASP A 248 11.80 -18.87 -6.42
N PRO A 249 11.56 -17.86 -7.28
CA PRO A 249 12.61 -17.24 -8.07
C PRO A 249 13.42 -16.17 -7.29
N ALA A 250 13.12 -15.95 -6.01
CA ALA A 250 13.87 -15.00 -5.19
C ALA A 250 15.33 -15.43 -4.95
N SER A 251 16.22 -14.44 -4.87
CA SER A 251 17.62 -14.67 -4.47
C SER A 251 17.77 -14.70 -2.94
N TYR A 252 18.57 -15.65 -2.44
CA TYR A 252 18.82 -15.87 -1.02
C TYR A 252 20.31 -15.72 -0.66
N VAL A 253 20.58 -15.21 0.55
CA VAL A 253 21.94 -15.15 1.13
C VAL A 253 22.34 -16.54 1.64
N PHE A 254 21.46 -17.20 2.39
CA PHE A 254 21.64 -18.56 2.88
C PHE A 254 20.61 -19.47 2.24
N ARG A 255 21.04 -20.66 1.80
CA ARG A 255 20.10 -21.64 1.26
C ARG A 255 19.24 -22.18 2.41
N PRO A 256 17.91 -22.10 2.30
CA PRO A 256 17.01 -22.53 3.37
C PRO A 256 17.17 -24.00 3.78
N ALA A 257 17.58 -24.86 2.85
CA ALA A 257 17.91 -26.26 3.11
C ALA A 257 18.97 -26.42 4.22
N ASP A 258 19.93 -25.50 4.31
CA ASP A 258 21.00 -25.53 5.32
C ASP A 258 20.45 -25.14 6.72
N VAL A 259 19.48 -24.22 6.75
CA VAL A 259 18.87 -23.68 7.98
C VAL A 259 17.90 -24.66 8.63
N ALA A 260 17.14 -25.43 7.84
CA ALA A 260 16.22 -26.45 8.35
C ALA A 260 16.95 -27.64 8.99
N THR A 261 18.19 -27.91 8.58
CA THR A 261 19.03 -28.99 9.12
C THR A 261 19.93 -28.56 10.29
N GLY A 262 19.94 -27.28 10.67
CA GLY A 262 20.77 -26.77 11.76
C GLY A 262 22.28 -26.79 11.47
N VAL A 263 22.68 -26.74 10.19
CA VAL A 263 24.09 -26.70 9.74
C VAL A 263 24.51 -25.26 9.40
#